data_AF-A0A958FEP6-F1
#
_entry.id   AF-A0A958FEP6-F1
#
_cell.length_a   1.000
_cell.length_b   1.000
_cell.length_c   1.000
_cell.angle_alpha   90.00
_cell.angle_beta   90.00
_cell.angle_gamma   90.00
#
_symmetry.space_group_name_H-M   'P 1'
#
loop_
_entity.id
_entity.type
_entity.pdbx_description
1 polymer ?
#
loop_
_entity_poly.entity_id
_entity_poly.type
_entity_poly.pdbx_seq_one_letter_code
_entity_poly.pdbx_strand_id
1 'polypeptide(L)' 'LEVFDLLGRPVRLLAAGQQHAGSHTISWDGRDERGVAMPSGIYTYRLTVDGRMLATRKMVLLR' A
#
# COMPACT_ATOMS: atom_id res chain seq x y z
N LEU A 1 1.73 -0.41 -6.46
CA LEU A 1 1.85 -0.69 -5.01
C LEU A 1 0.61 -0.14 -4.33
N GLU A 2 -0.17 -1.00 -3.71
CA GLU A 2 -1.49 -0.66 -3.16
C GLU A 2 -1.64 -1.21 -1.75
N VAL A 3 -2.30 -0.45 -0.87
CA VAL A 3 -2.57 -0.76 0.53
C VAL A 3 -4.01 -1.19 0.70
N PHE A 4 -4.22 -2.22 1.51
CA PHE A 4 -5.51 -2.80 1.81
C PHE A 4 -5.69 -2.94 3.33
N ASP A 5 -6.93 -2.89 3.77
CA ASP A 5 -7.28 -3.26 5.14
C ASP A 5 -7.33 -4.79 5.34
N LEU A 6 -7.67 -5.22 6.56
CA LEU A 6 -7.71 -6.64 6.91
C LEU A 6 -8.74 -7.46 6.13
N LEU A 7 -9.77 -6.80 5.59
CA LEU A 7 -10.83 -7.42 4.79
C LEU A 7 -10.48 -7.41 3.29
N GLY A 8 -9.29 -6.90 2.92
CA GLY A 8 -8.85 -6.80 1.53
C GLY A 8 -9.50 -5.64 0.77
N ARG A 9 -10.12 -4.68 1.46
CA ARG A 9 -10.67 -3.48 0.83
C ARG A 9 -9.53 -2.51 0.52
N PRO A 10 -9.49 -1.90 -0.68
CA PRO A 10 -8.44 -0.96 -1.05
C PRO A 10 -8.54 0.30 -0.18
N VAL A 11 -7.40 0.72 0.36
CA VAL A 11 -7.26 1.89 1.22
C VAL A 11 -6.56 3.02 0.47
N ARG A 12 -5.44 2.71 -0.18
CA ARG A 12 -4.64 3.69 -0.93
C ARG A 12 -3.72 3.06 -1.97
N LEU A 13 -3.64 3.67 -3.15
CA LEU A 13 -2.68 3.39 -4.21
C LEU A 13 -1.47 4.31 -4.01
N LEU A 14 -0.33 3.72 -3.66
CA LEU A 14 0.90 4.48 -3.35
C LEU A 14 1.77 4.71 -4.59
N ALA A 15 1.72 3.80 -5.55
CA ALA A 15 2.42 3.95 -6.83
C ALA A 15 1.73 3.15 -7.93
N ALA A 16 1.68 3.75 -9.11
CA ALA A 16 1.12 3.17 -10.32
C ALA A 16 1.96 3.58 -11.54
N GLY A 17 1.69 2.93 -12.68
CA GLY A 17 2.39 3.20 -13.93
C GLY A 17 3.80 2.63 -13.96
N GLN A 18 4.54 3.05 -15.00
CA GLN A 18 5.92 2.64 -15.22
C GLN A 18 6.84 3.35 -14.22
N GLN A 19 7.81 2.60 -13.70
CA GLN A 19 8.86 3.10 -12.81
C GLN A 19 10.20 2.73 -13.45
N HIS A 20 11.15 3.65 -13.45
CA HIS A 20 12.49 3.37 -13.98
C HIS A 20 13.19 2.30 -13.13
N ALA A 21 14.09 1.54 -13.76
CA ALA A 21 14.92 0.58 -13.04
C ALA A 21 15.74 1.26 -11.94
N GLY A 22 15.77 0.65 -10.77
CA GLY A 22 16.45 1.18 -9.59
C GLY A 22 15.73 0.84 -8.29
N SER A 23 16.28 1.33 -7.19
CA SER A 23 15.67 1.18 -5.87
C SER A 23 14.68 2.32 -5.61
N HIS A 24 13.50 1.96 -5.11
CA HIS A 24 12.44 2.91 -4.80
C HIS A 24 12.02 2.76 -3.34
N THR A 25 11.86 3.89 -2.65
CA THR A 25 11.34 3.94 -1.28
C THR A 25 10.02 4.68 -1.30
N ILE A 26 8.98 4.05 -0.77
CA ILE A 26 7.63 4.62 -0.71
C ILE A 26 7.13 4.48 0.73
N SER A 27 6.65 5.59 1.29
CA SER A 27 6.12 5.65 2.65
C SER A 27 4.61 5.90 2.60
N TRP A 28 3.87 5.11 3.37
CA TRP A 28 2.46 5.38 3.62
C TRP A 28 2.30 6.18 4.92
N ASP A 29 1.55 7.28 4.85
CA ASP A 29 1.29 8.20 5.97
C ASP A 29 0.12 7.77 6.89
N GLY A 30 -0.47 6.60 6.62
CA GLY A 30 -1.64 6.11 7.37
C GLY A 30 -2.96 6.78 6.99
N ARG A 31 -3.06 7.40 5.80
CA ARG A 31 -4.31 8.00 5.27
C ARG A 31 -4.83 7.25 4.05
N ASP A 32 -6.14 7.29 3.83
CA ASP A 32 -6.76 6.77 2.60
C ASP A 32 -6.63 7.74 1.41
N GLU A 33 -7.21 7.37 0.26
CA GLU A 33 -7.29 8.21 -0.95
C GLU A 33 -7.94 9.59 -0.73
N ARG A 34 -8.80 9.73 0.29
CA ARG A 34 -9.50 10.98 0.59
C ARG A 34 -8.74 11.84 1.62
N GLY A 35 -7.54 11.40 2.03
CA GLY A 35 -6.75 12.04 3.07
C GLY A 35 -7.25 11.78 4.49
N VAL A 36 -8.24 10.90 4.67
CA VAL A 36 -8.80 10.57 5.98
C VAL A 36 -7.84 9.63 6.71
N ALA A 37 -7.62 9.92 7.99
CA ALA A 37 -6.68 9.20 8.81
C ALA A 37 -7.23 7.80 9.17
N MET A 38 -6.55 6.73 8.77
CA MET A 38 -6.97 5.34 8.98
C MET A 38 -6.71 4.86 10.41
N PRO A 39 -7.61 4.09 11.06
CA PRO A 39 -7.44 3.67 12.44
C PRO A 39 -6.19 2.79 12.64
N SER A 40 -5.68 2.74 13.88
CA SER A 40 -4.63 1.78 14.25
C SER A 40 -5.10 0.36 13.96
N GLY A 41 -4.21 -0.48 13.44
CA GLY A 41 -4.56 -1.83 13.02
C GLY A 41 -3.55 -2.45 12.06
N ILE A 42 -3.88 -3.65 11.59
CA ILE A 42 -3.07 -4.36 10.61
C ILE A 42 -3.60 -4.03 9.21
N TYR A 43 -2.67 -3.71 8.34
CA TYR A 43 -2.90 -3.46 6.91
C TYR A 43 -1.99 -4.38 6.10
N THR A 44 -2.28 -4.52 4.82
CA THR A 44 -1.38 -5.20 3.88
C THR A 44 -1.07 -4.28 2.72
N TYR A 45 0.11 -4.45 2.12
CA TYR A 45 0.36 -3.91 0.80
C TYR A 45 0.58 -5.03 -0.21
N ARG A 46 0.21 -4.76 -1.46
CA ARG A 46 0.46 -5.64 -2.60
C ARG A 46 1.35 -4.93 -3.63
N LEU A 47 2.47 -5.55 -3.95
CA LEU A 47 3.32 -5.16 -5.08
C LEU A 47 2.93 -5.97 -6.30
N THR A 48 2.49 -5.29 -7.34
CA THR A 48 2.16 -5.87 -8.65
C THR A 48 3.06 -5.24 -9.70
N VAL A 49 3.69 -6.06 -10.53
CA VAL A 49 4.54 -5.65 -11.66
C VAL A 49 4.08 -6.44 -12.87
N ASP A 50 3.81 -5.75 -13.99
CA ASP A 50 3.32 -6.35 -15.23
C ASP A 50 2.11 -7.29 -15.02
N GLY A 51 1.17 -6.85 -14.18
CA GLY A 51 -0.05 -7.61 -13.84
C GLY A 51 0.17 -8.80 -12.91
N ARG A 52 1.40 -9.10 -12.50
CA ARG A 52 1.73 -10.20 -11.59
C ARG A 52 1.97 -9.69 -10.17
N MET A 53 1.31 -10.32 -9.21
CA MET A 53 1.55 -10.06 -7.79
C MET A 53 2.89 -10.68 -7.39
N LEU A 54 3.87 -9.84 -7.06
CA LEU A 54 5.21 -10.28 -6.66
C LEU A 54 5.35 -10.42 -5.15
N ALA A 55 4.66 -9.57 -4.39
CA ALA A 55 4.74 -9.59 -2.94
C ALA A 55 3.46 -9.08 -2.29
N THR A 56 3.14 -9.69 -1.15
CA THR A 56 2.16 -9.18 -0.19
C THR A 56 2.80 -9.19 1.18
N ARG A 57 2.79 -8.07 1.89
CA ARG A 57 3.32 -8.00 3.26
C ARG A 57 2.36 -7.26 4.18
N LYS A 58 2.39 -7.64 5.46
CA LYS A 58 1.62 -7.02 6.53
C LYS A 58 2.37 -5.79 7.07
N MET A 59 1.61 -4.79 7.51
CA MET A 59 2.07 -3.60 8.20
C MET A 59 1.19 -3.39 9.43
N VAL A 60 1.76 -2.83 10.49
CA VAL A 60 1.00 -2.40 11.67
C VAL A 60 1.02 -0.88 11.69
N LEU A 61 -0.15 -0.26 11.67
CA LEU A 61 -0.31 1.17 11.90
C LEU A 61 -0.57 1.37 13.40
N LEU A 62 0.33 2.09 14.05
CA LEU A 62 0.20 2.53 15.43
C LEU A 62 -0.01 4.05 15.44
N ARG A 63 -0.82 4.53 16.37
CA ARG A 63 -1.02 5.94 16.68
C ARG A 63 -0.76 6.20 18.14
#